data_AF-A0A7S2KIF2-F1
#
_entry.id   AF-A0A7S2KIF2-F1
#
_cell.length_a   1.000
_cell.length_b   1.000
_cell.length_c   1.000
_cell.angle_alpha   90.00
_cell.angle_beta   90.00
_cell.angle_gamma   90.00
#
_symmetry.space_group_name_H-M   'P 1'
#
loop_
_entity.id
_entity.type
_entity.pdbx_description
1 polymer ?
#
loop_
_entity_poly.entity_id
_entity_poly.type
_entity_poly.pdbx_seq_one_letter_code
_entity_poly.pdbx_strand_id
1 'polypeptide(L)'
;FQNAIMPAHSSFRILGQSVLRSAPILILGIIRFLTTKGLEYQEHVSEYGVHWNFYFTLALLNICMPLLGSCTRGMGWFRCGVVFLVMGVYQYLLTCRGLQAFIEDFPRSYSRESSMPSIPVPVWLFDVYAANREGILGCIGYIALFLLSEDIATYCFWGSRLKSKA
;
A
#
# COMPACT_ATOMS: atom_id res chain seq x y z
N PHE A 1 6.34 -15.31 -26.34
CA PHE A 1 5.03 -14.74 -26.69
C PHE A 1 3.93 -15.71 -26.30
N GLN A 2 3.41 -15.59 -25.08
CA GLN A 2 2.12 -16.19 -24.74
C GLN A 2 1.49 -15.26 -23.70
N ASN A 3 0.51 -14.51 -24.16
CA ASN A 3 -0.31 -13.59 -23.38
C ASN A 3 -1.09 -14.41 -22.34
N ALA A 4 -0.52 -14.57 -21.14
CA ALA A 4 -1.27 -15.07 -20.00
C ALA A 4 -1.88 -13.87 -19.30
N ILE A 5 -2.95 -13.31 -19.88
CA ILE A 5 -3.93 -12.59 -19.07
C ILE A 5 -4.47 -13.64 -18.10
N MET A 6 -4.11 -13.52 -16.82
CA MET A 6 -4.54 -14.46 -15.80
C MET A 6 -6.08 -14.57 -15.80
N PRO A 7 -6.66 -15.77 -15.87
CA PRO A 7 -8.09 -15.94 -15.68
C PRO A 7 -8.45 -15.46 -14.27
N ALA A 8 -9.56 -14.72 -14.11
CA ALA A 8 -9.96 -14.15 -12.81
C ALA A 8 -9.96 -15.17 -11.65
N HIS A 9 -10.22 -16.45 -11.96
CA HIS A 9 -10.19 -17.56 -11.00
C HIS A 9 -8.79 -17.86 -10.40
N SER A 10 -7.68 -17.50 -11.06
CA SER A 10 -6.33 -17.63 -10.48
C SER A 10 -6.00 -16.47 -9.52
N SER A 11 -6.47 -15.26 -9.83
CA SER A 11 -6.22 -14.07 -9.01
C SER A 11 -6.88 -14.16 -7.64
N PHE A 12 -8.12 -14.66 -7.56
CA PHE A 12 -8.80 -14.88 -6.27
C PHE A 12 -8.08 -15.91 -5.38
N ARG A 13 -7.52 -16.97 -5.97
CA ARG A 13 -6.73 -17.97 -5.22
C ARG A 13 -5.42 -17.38 -4.70
N ILE A 14 -4.74 -16.57 -5.51
CA ILE A 14 -3.54 -15.84 -5.10
C ILE A 14 -3.87 -14.90 -3.95
N LEU A 15 -4.94 -14.11 -4.08
CA LEU A 15 -5.39 -13.19 -3.03
C LEU A 15 -5.68 -13.94 -1.71
N GLY A 16 -6.48 -15.01 -1.76
CA GLY A 16 -6.80 -15.80 -0.56
C GLY A 16 -5.56 -16.41 0.10
N GLN A 17 -4.60 -16.91 -0.68
CA GLN A 17 -3.34 -17.42 -0.15
C GLN A 17 -2.46 -16.32 0.45
N SER A 18 -2.39 -15.14 -0.19
CA SER A 18 -1.63 -14.01 0.31
C SER A 18 -2.19 -13.46 1.62
N VAL A 19 -3.52 -13.39 1.74
CA VAL A 19 -4.20 -13.00 2.98
C VAL A 19 -3.89 -14.01 4.10
N LEU A 20 -3.98 -15.31 3.81
CA LEU A 20 -3.66 -16.36 4.79
C LEU A 20 -2.20 -16.29 5.26
N ARG A 21 -1.26 -16.05 4.34
CA ARG A 21 0.17 -15.87 4.67
C ARG A 21 0.44 -14.61 5.48
N SER A 22 -0.38 -13.58 5.28
CA SER A 22 -0.28 -12.31 6.01
C SER A 22 -1.00 -12.36 7.37
N ALA A 23 -1.75 -13.42 7.66
CA ALA A 23 -2.54 -13.54 8.89
C ALA A 23 -1.71 -13.36 10.18
N PRO A 24 -0.50 -13.93 10.35
CA PRO A 24 0.30 -13.69 11.55
C PRO A 24 0.65 -12.21 11.74
N ILE A 25 0.98 -11.52 10.65
CA ILE A 25 1.33 -10.09 10.67
C ILE A 25 0.08 -9.24 10.98
N LEU A 26 -1.08 -9.59 10.40
CA LEU A 26 -2.35 -8.96 10.72
C LEU A 26 -2.72 -9.14 12.20
N ILE A 27 -2.54 -10.33 12.74
CA ILE A 27 -2.78 -10.62 14.17
C ILE A 27 -1.87 -9.75 15.04
N LEU A 28 -0.58 -9.65 14.72
CA LEU A 28 0.34 -8.76 15.43
C LEU A 28 -0.10 -7.29 15.34
N GLY A 29 -0.58 -6.84 14.18
CA GLY A 29 -1.15 -5.51 14.00
C GLY A 29 -2.38 -5.25 14.89
N ILE A 30 -3.27 -6.23 15.00
CA ILE A 30 -4.45 -6.16 15.89
C ILE A 30 -4.02 -6.14 17.36
N ILE A 31 -3.09 -7.01 17.76
CA ILE A 31 -2.57 -7.05 19.13
C ILE A 31 -1.98 -5.69 19.50
N ARG A 32 -1.11 -5.13 18.64
CA ARG A 32 -0.54 -3.78 18.84
C ARG A 32 -1.63 -2.74 18.99
N PHE A 33 -2.64 -2.76 18.11
CA PHE A 33 -3.75 -1.82 18.17
C PHE A 33 -4.51 -1.92 19.50
N LEU A 34 -4.85 -3.14 19.94
CA LEU A 34 -5.57 -3.36 21.19
C LEU A 34 -4.74 -2.98 22.43
N THR A 35 -3.44 -3.27 22.44
CA THR A 35 -2.56 -2.90 23.56
C THR A 35 -2.32 -1.40 23.65
N THR A 36 -2.08 -0.72 22.53
CA THR A 36 -1.89 0.74 22.51
C THR A 36 -3.14 1.50 22.95
N LYS A 37 -4.33 1.04 22.54
CA LYS A 37 -5.61 1.60 23.03
C LYS A 37 -5.91 1.21 24.47
N GLY A 38 -5.60 -0.01 24.89
CA GLY A 38 -5.87 -0.51 26.24
C GLY A 38 -4.93 0.03 27.32
N LEU A 39 -3.72 0.46 26.94
CA LEU A 39 -2.72 1.04 27.85
C LEU A 39 -2.74 2.57 27.87
N GLU A 40 -3.70 3.21 27.17
CA GLU A 40 -3.80 4.68 27.00
C GLU A 40 -2.45 5.33 26.62
N TYR A 41 -1.62 4.63 25.87
CA TYR A 41 -0.32 5.14 25.47
C TYR A 41 -0.52 6.30 24.48
N GLN A 42 0.12 7.44 24.74
CA GLN A 42 0.15 8.59 23.83
C GLN A 42 1.02 8.24 22.61
N GLU A 43 0.48 7.45 21.69
CA GLU A 43 1.12 7.19 20.39
C GLU A 43 1.07 8.48 19.56
N HIS A 44 2.16 8.82 18.88
CA HIS A 44 2.17 9.92 17.93
C HIS A 44 1.24 9.57 16.77
N VAL A 45 -0.02 10.00 16.87
CA VAL A 45 -1.10 9.82 15.88
C VAL A 45 -0.71 10.36 14.49
N SER A 46 0.36 11.16 14.42
CA SER A 46 0.95 11.74 13.21
C SER A 46 1.87 10.80 12.41
N GLU A 47 2.16 9.58 12.85
CA GLU A 47 3.03 8.67 12.09
C GLU A 47 2.28 7.83 11.05
N TYR A 48 1.12 7.28 11.41
CA TYR A 48 0.36 6.38 10.53
C TYR A 48 -1.15 6.70 10.51
N GLY A 49 -1.66 7.45 11.48
CA GLY A 49 -3.08 7.65 11.74
C GLY A 49 -3.56 7.03 13.06
N VAL A 50 -4.87 7.09 13.30
CA VAL A 50 -5.47 6.78 14.61
C VAL A 50 -5.53 5.28 14.92
N HIS A 51 -5.70 4.45 13.89
CA HIS A 51 -5.88 3.00 14.00
C HIS A 51 -4.86 2.22 13.14
N TRP A 52 -4.22 2.87 12.17
CA TRP A 52 -3.24 2.26 11.28
C TRP A 52 -1.88 2.10 11.97
N ASN A 53 -1.13 1.07 11.60
CA ASN A 53 0.21 0.83 12.14
C ASN A 53 1.13 0.16 11.10
N PHE A 54 2.42 0.07 11.44
CA PHE A 54 3.43 -0.55 10.60
C PHE A 54 3.09 -1.98 10.16
N TYR A 55 2.49 -2.80 11.03
CA TYR A 55 2.12 -4.18 10.67
C TYR A 55 0.97 -4.22 9.66
N PHE A 56 0.03 -3.28 9.72
CA PHE A 56 -1.02 -3.17 8.69
C PHE A 56 -0.44 -2.74 7.34
N THR A 57 0.53 -1.82 7.32
CA THR A 57 1.29 -1.50 6.10
C THR A 57 1.99 -2.74 5.55
N LEU A 58 2.68 -3.52 6.38
CA LEU A 58 3.33 -4.77 5.94
C LEU A 58 2.33 -5.80 5.42
N ALA A 59 1.19 -5.96 6.08
CA ALA A 59 0.16 -6.90 5.63
C ALA A 59 -0.42 -6.48 4.28
N LEU A 60 -0.69 -5.18 4.07
CA LEU A 60 -1.14 -4.66 2.79
C LEU A 60 -0.11 -4.93 1.69
N LEU A 61 1.17 -4.65 1.95
CA LEU A 61 2.24 -4.95 1.00
C LEU A 61 2.25 -6.44 0.64
N ASN A 62 2.24 -7.34 1.62
CA ASN A 62 2.24 -8.79 1.37
C ASN A 62 1.03 -9.26 0.55
N ILE A 63 -0.12 -8.59 0.67
CA ILE A 63 -1.31 -8.89 -0.14
C ILE A 63 -1.20 -8.30 -1.56
N CYS A 64 -0.71 -7.07 -1.69
CA CYS A 64 -0.61 -6.36 -2.95
C CYS A 64 0.51 -6.87 -3.86
N MET A 65 1.67 -7.28 -3.31
CA MET A 65 2.84 -7.65 -4.12
C MET A 65 2.60 -8.83 -5.05
N PRO A 66 1.97 -9.94 -4.62
CA PRO A 66 1.71 -11.07 -5.52
C PRO A 66 0.76 -10.70 -6.67
N LEU A 67 -0.17 -9.78 -6.42
CA LEU A 67 -1.09 -9.26 -7.44
C LEU A 67 -0.34 -8.38 -8.44
N LEU A 68 0.41 -7.40 -7.95
CA LEU A 68 1.18 -6.47 -8.78
C LEU A 68 2.28 -7.19 -9.57
N GLY A 69 3.05 -8.06 -8.92
CA GLY A 69 4.10 -8.85 -9.59
C GLY A 69 3.56 -9.76 -10.69
N SER A 70 2.31 -10.22 -10.57
CA SER A 70 1.65 -10.96 -11.64
C SER A 70 1.17 -10.05 -12.78
N CYS A 71 0.65 -8.86 -12.46
CA CYS A 71 0.25 -7.86 -13.47
C CYS A 71 1.46 -7.28 -14.22
N THR A 72 2.59 -7.10 -13.54
CA THR A 72 3.80 -6.52 -14.13
C THR A 72 4.73 -7.57 -14.76
N ARG A 73 4.34 -8.84 -14.73
CA ARG A 73 5.15 -9.94 -15.25
C ARG A 73 5.37 -9.76 -16.75
N GLY A 74 6.63 -9.69 -17.16
CA GLY A 74 7.01 -9.54 -18.58
C GLY A 74 7.17 -8.10 -19.06
N MET A 75 6.99 -7.09 -18.19
CA MET A 75 7.26 -5.68 -18.55
C MET A 75 8.76 -5.38 -18.69
N GLY A 76 9.65 -6.20 -18.13
CA GLY A 76 11.10 -5.97 -18.19
C GLY A 76 11.47 -4.57 -17.69
N TRP A 77 12.33 -3.86 -18.42
CA TRP A 77 12.79 -2.51 -18.08
C TRP A 77 11.67 -1.46 -18.06
N PHE A 78 10.55 -1.73 -18.74
CA PHE A 78 9.39 -0.84 -18.72
C PHE A 78 8.76 -0.73 -17.32
N ARG A 79 8.94 -1.74 -16.47
CA ARG A 79 8.44 -1.73 -15.09
C ARG A 79 9.03 -0.58 -14.27
N CYS A 80 10.35 -0.39 -14.33
CA CYS A 80 11.02 0.73 -13.67
C CYS A 80 10.44 2.08 -14.13
N GLY A 81 10.25 2.25 -15.44
CA GLY A 81 9.69 3.47 -16.01
C GLY A 81 8.28 3.78 -15.48
N VAL A 82 7.42 2.77 -15.37
CA VAL A 82 6.08 2.91 -14.79
C VAL A 82 6.15 3.27 -13.30
N VAL A 83 7.06 2.65 -12.53
CA VAL A 83 7.25 2.98 -11.10
C VAL A 83 7.71 4.42 -10.92
N PHE A 84 8.69 4.89 -11.70
CA PHE A 84 9.13 6.28 -11.66
C PHE A 84 8.04 7.26 -12.10
N LEU A 85 7.23 6.90 -13.10
CA LEU A 85 6.09 7.72 -13.52
C LEU A 85 5.06 7.85 -12.39
N VAL A 86 4.67 6.74 -11.76
CA VAL A 86 3.72 6.74 -10.64
C VAL A 86 4.28 7.57 -9.47
N MET A 87 5.55 7.41 -9.12
CA MET A 87 6.19 8.19 -8.07
C MET A 87 6.29 9.68 -8.42
N GLY A 88 6.60 10.02 -9.68
CA GLY A 88 6.65 11.40 -10.15
C GLY A 88 5.28 12.07 -10.10
N VAL A 89 4.23 11.36 -10.52
CA VAL A 89 2.84 11.82 -10.40
C VAL A 89 2.46 11.99 -8.93
N TYR A 90 2.77 11.02 -8.07
CA TYR A 90 2.48 11.10 -6.65
C TYR A 90 3.17 12.29 -5.99
N GLN A 91 4.47 12.49 -6.26
CA GLN A 91 5.22 13.65 -5.78
C GLN A 91 4.65 14.98 -6.30
N TYR A 92 4.26 15.03 -7.58
CA TYR A 92 3.60 16.21 -8.14
C TYR A 92 2.27 16.51 -7.43
N LEU A 93 1.47 15.49 -7.13
CA LEU A 93 0.23 15.68 -6.37
C LEU A 93 0.50 16.18 -4.94
N LEU A 94 1.52 15.64 -4.27
CA LEU A 94 1.95 16.09 -2.94
C LEU A 94 2.33 17.58 -2.95
N THR A 95 3.20 17.98 -3.87
CA THR A 95 3.75 19.35 -3.90
C THR A 95 2.79 20.36 -4.52
N CYS A 96 2.15 20.04 -5.64
CA CYS A 96 1.44 21.03 -6.45
C CYS A 96 -0.08 21.00 -6.29
N ARG A 97 -0.67 19.89 -5.81
CA ARG A 97 -2.12 19.75 -5.62
C ARG A 97 -2.56 19.81 -4.17
N GLY A 98 -1.64 20.10 -3.25
CA GLY A 98 -1.94 20.19 -1.81
C GLY A 98 -2.27 18.83 -1.19
N LEU A 99 -1.93 17.71 -1.85
CA LEU A 99 -2.16 16.37 -1.28
C LEU A 99 -1.38 16.19 0.03
N GLN A 100 -0.21 16.83 0.16
CA GLN A 100 0.54 16.81 1.43
C GLN A 100 -0.24 17.48 2.57
N ALA A 101 -0.76 18.70 2.36
CA ALA A 101 -1.60 19.39 3.35
C ALA A 101 -2.88 18.60 3.63
N PHE A 102 -3.45 17.93 2.63
CA PHE A 102 -4.57 17.02 2.85
C PHE A 102 -4.19 15.82 3.72
N ILE A 103 -3.01 15.25 3.54
CA ILE A 103 -2.52 14.10 4.33
C ILE A 103 -2.22 14.54 5.77
N GLU A 104 -1.54 15.65 5.97
CA GLU A 104 -1.03 16.09 7.27
C GLU A 104 -2.09 16.87 8.08
N ASP A 105 -2.81 17.82 7.47
CA ASP A 105 -3.58 18.83 8.20
C ASP A 105 -5.11 18.62 8.20
N PHE A 106 -5.64 17.80 7.29
CA PHE A 106 -7.09 17.65 7.15
C PHE A 106 -7.73 17.03 8.43
N PRO A 107 -8.98 17.37 8.79
CA PRO A 107 -9.63 16.81 9.98
C PRO A 107 -9.69 15.27 9.96
N ARG A 108 -9.46 14.64 11.11
CA ARG A 108 -9.48 13.16 11.26
C ARG A 108 -10.87 12.58 11.52
N SER A 109 -11.87 13.42 11.75
CA SER A 109 -13.27 13.03 11.90
C SER A 109 -14.19 14.07 11.26
N TYR A 110 -15.27 13.61 10.64
CA TYR A 110 -16.26 14.48 10.03
C TYR A 110 -17.44 14.70 11.00
N SER A 111 -17.53 15.90 11.57
CA SER A 111 -18.75 16.31 12.27
C SER A 111 -19.84 16.58 11.23
N ARG A 112 -20.99 15.93 11.41
CA ARG A 112 -22.21 15.90 10.55
C ARG A 112 -22.75 17.26 10.07
N GLU A 113 -22.18 18.37 10.52
CA GLU A 113 -22.59 19.75 10.23
C GLU A 113 -21.82 20.41 9.07
N SER A 114 -20.71 19.82 8.64
CA SER A 114 -20.01 20.28 7.44
C SER A 114 -20.67 19.69 6.17
N SER A 115 -20.58 20.42 5.06
CA SER A 115 -21.21 20.09 3.77
C SER A 115 -20.68 18.78 3.19
N MET A 116 -21.50 17.73 3.22
CA MET A 116 -21.14 16.38 2.81
C MET A 116 -20.52 16.34 1.39
N PRO A 117 -19.45 15.55 1.16
CA PRO A 117 -19.07 15.18 -0.19
C PRO A 117 -20.22 14.39 -0.83
N SER A 118 -20.58 14.69 -2.07
CA SER A 118 -21.60 13.99 -2.87
C SER A 118 -21.21 12.56 -3.28
N ILE A 119 -20.29 11.92 -2.53
CA ILE A 119 -19.77 10.58 -2.80
C ILE A 119 -20.68 9.55 -2.11
N PRO A 120 -21.17 8.51 -2.82
CA PRO A 120 -22.02 7.45 -2.26
C PRO A 120 -21.18 6.45 -1.43
N VAL A 121 -20.60 6.91 -0.33
CA VAL A 121 -19.88 6.06 0.63
C VAL A 121 -20.45 6.23 2.04
N PRO A 122 -20.49 5.16 2.86
CA PRO A 122 -20.92 5.28 4.24
C PRO A 122 -20.01 6.22 5.04
N VAL A 123 -20.60 7.09 5.88
CA VAL A 123 -19.86 8.07 6.69
C VAL A 123 -18.78 7.41 7.54
N TRP A 124 -19.10 6.29 8.19
CA TRP A 124 -18.14 5.56 9.03
C TRP A 124 -16.91 5.09 8.26
N LEU A 125 -17.05 4.75 6.97
CA LEU A 125 -15.94 4.28 6.15
C LEU A 125 -15.05 5.47 5.77
N PHE A 126 -15.67 6.61 5.46
CA PHE A 126 -14.95 7.84 5.20
C PHE A 126 -14.19 8.33 6.44
N ASP A 127 -14.80 8.27 7.62
CA ASP A 127 -14.14 8.62 8.89
C ASP A 127 -12.95 7.70 9.19
N VAL A 128 -13.11 6.38 9.01
CA VAL A 128 -12.00 5.43 9.16
C VAL A 128 -10.89 5.71 8.16
N TYR A 129 -11.21 6.05 6.91
CA TYR A 129 -10.21 6.43 5.93
C TYR A 129 -9.51 7.74 6.33
N ALA A 130 -10.25 8.80 6.65
CA ALA A 130 -9.71 10.10 7.03
C ALA A 130 -8.81 10.01 8.26
N ALA A 131 -9.16 9.17 9.22
CA ALA A 131 -8.36 8.91 10.42
C ALA A 131 -7.06 8.12 10.16
N ASN A 132 -6.96 7.39 9.05
CA ASN A 132 -5.85 6.49 8.71
C ASN A 132 -5.15 6.83 7.39
N ARG A 133 -5.51 7.97 6.78
CA ARG A 133 -5.10 8.34 5.41
C ARG A 133 -3.59 8.43 5.24
N GLU A 134 -2.87 8.86 6.27
CA GLU A 134 -1.40 9.00 6.26
C GLU A 134 -0.76 7.64 5.96
N GLY A 135 -1.11 6.61 6.74
CA GLY A 135 -0.65 5.25 6.53
C GLY A 135 -1.13 4.65 5.20
N ILE A 136 -2.39 4.87 4.84
CA ILE A 136 -2.97 4.29 3.60
C ILE A 136 -2.33 4.91 2.35
N LEU A 137 -2.22 6.23 2.26
CA LEU A 137 -1.61 6.91 1.12
C LEU A 137 -0.09 6.70 1.08
N GLY A 138 0.56 6.58 2.24
CA GLY A 138 1.96 6.18 2.35
C GLY A 138 2.27 4.82 1.72
N CYS A 139 1.29 3.90 1.68
CA CYS A 139 1.44 2.61 1.02
C CYS A 139 1.77 2.70 -0.47
N ILE A 140 1.39 3.78 -1.15
CA ILE A 140 1.73 4.00 -2.57
C ILE A 140 3.26 4.08 -2.73
N GLY A 141 3.91 4.86 -1.87
CA GLY A 141 5.38 4.98 -1.84
C GLY A 141 6.05 3.67 -1.48
N TYR A 142 5.54 2.95 -0.47
CA TYR A 142 6.09 1.63 -0.09
C TYR A 142 5.96 0.60 -1.21
N ILE A 143 4.86 0.63 -1.97
CA ILE A 143 4.67 -0.26 -3.12
C ILE A 143 5.70 0.03 -4.20
N ALA A 144 5.91 1.30 -4.53
CA ALA A 144 6.90 1.71 -5.51
C ALA A 144 8.33 1.31 -5.09
N LEU A 145 8.70 1.56 -3.82
CA LEU A 145 10.00 1.18 -3.28
C LEU A 145 10.23 -0.34 -3.35
N PHE A 146 9.22 -1.12 -2.99
CA PHE A 146 9.31 -2.58 -3.08
C PHE A 146 9.56 -3.04 -4.52
N LEU A 147 8.77 -2.56 -5.49
CA LEU A 147 8.92 -2.94 -6.89
C LEU A 147 10.30 -2.52 -7.44
N LEU A 148 10.75 -1.32 -7.09
CA LEU A 148 12.09 -0.84 -7.46
C LEU A 148 13.19 -1.72 -6.86
N SER A 149 13.05 -2.12 -5.59
CA SER A 149 14.01 -3.02 -4.94
C SER A 149 14.03 -4.41 -5.57
N GLU A 150 12.89 -4.93 -6.02
CA GLU A 150 12.79 -6.20 -6.73
C GLU A 150 13.48 -6.13 -8.10
N ASP A 151 13.32 -5.02 -8.83
CA ASP A 151 14.01 -4.74 -10.08
C ASP A 151 15.53 -4.69 -9.89
N ILE A 152 16.00 -3.91 -8.91
CA ILE A 152 17.42 -3.82 -8.55
C ILE A 152 17.96 -5.21 -8.16
N ALA A 153 17.23 -5.95 -7.34
CA ALA A 153 17.66 -7.26 -6.87
C ALA A 153 17.80 -8.27 -8.03
N THR A 154 16.85 -8.27 -8.95
CA THR A 154 16.87 -9.14 -10.14
C THR A 154 18.08 -8.81 -11.03
N TYR A 155 18.36 -7.53 -11.22
CA TYR A 155 19.48 -7.09 -12.06
C TYR A 155 20.85 -7.37 -11.42
N CYS A 156 21.05 -6.92 -10.17
CA CYS A 156 22.34 -6.99 -9.50
C CYS A 156 22.73 -8.41 -9.06
N PHE A 157 21.78 -9.20 -8.56
CA PHE A 157 22.08 -10.52 -7.96
C PHE A 157 21.73 -11.71 -8.85
N TRP A 158 20.78 -11.56 -9.77
CA TRP A 158 20.26 -12.69 -10.55
C TRP A 158 20.63 -12.65 -12.03
N GLY A 159 20.87 -11.46 -12.60
CA GLY A 159 21.31 -11.30 -14.00
C GLY A 159 22.64 -12.01 -14.32
N SER A 160 23.55 -12.10 -13.35
CA SER A 160 24.83 -12.81 -13.48
C SER A 160 24.70 -14.33 -13.47
N ARG A 161 23.70 -14.88 -12.77
CA ARG A 161 23.46 -16.33 -12.67
C ARG A 161 22.85 -16.96 -13.92
N LEU A 162 22.11 -16.18 -14.71
CA LEU A 162 21.52 -16.64 -15.97
C LEU A 162 22.55 -16.68 -17.12
N LYS A 163 23.54 -15.77 -17.13
CA LYS A 163 24.66 -15.80 -18.10
C LYS A 163 25.66 -16.93 -17.85
N SER A 164 25.79 -17.43 -16.63
CA SER A 164 26.71 -18.52 -16.28
C SER A 164 26.19 -19.91 -16.68
N LYS A 165 24.93 -20.03 -17.11
CA LYS A 165 24.28 -21.31 -17.48
C LYS A 165 23.90 -21.40 -18.98
N ALA A 166 24.28 -20.40 -19.76
CA ALA A 166 24.14 -20.36 -21.22
C ALA A 166 25.54 -20.45 -21.85
#